data_AF-A0A317VM68-F1
#
_entry.id   AF-A0A317VM68-F1
#
_cell.length_a   1.000
_cell.length_b   1.000
_cell.length_c   1.000
_cell.angle_alpha   90.00
_cell.angle_beta   90.00
_cell.angle_gamma   90.00
#
_symmetry.space_group_name_H-M   'P 1'
#
loop_
_entity.id
_entity.type
_entity.pdbx_description
1 polymer ?
#
loop_
_entity_poly.entity_id
_entity_poly.type
_entity_poly.pdbx_seq_one_letter_code
_entity_poly.pdbx_strand_id
1 'polypeptide(L)'
;MQINQFLNPLEEQYTAVEDEVEEDDEMVEPLPFISSTRALQALYDLRLYEEQQNDANQASLHSRACQERDILRRKVLNTQQSDIRGYFR
;
A
#
# COMPACT_ATOMS: atom_id res chain seq x y z
N MET A 1 -51.70 -25.16 -27.74
CA MET A 1 -51.53 -23.85 -27.08
C MET A 1 -50.33 -23.16 -27.69
N GLN A 2 -50.57 -21.96 -28.21
CA GLN A 2 -49.56 -21.00 -28.67
C GLN A 2 -48.86 -20.37 -27.46
N ILE A 3 -47.65 -19.84 -27.69
CA ILE A 3 -47.12 -18.50 -27.36
C ILE A 3 -45.67 -18.54 -27.90
N ASN A 4 -45.44 -18.17 -29.15
CA ASN A 4 -44.96 -16.85 -29.60
C ASN A 4 -43.70 -16.40 -28.82
N GLN A 5 -42.50 -16.48 -29.42
CA GLN A 5 -41.96 -15.48 -30.35
C GLN A 5 -41.47 -14.22 -29.62
N PHE A 6 -40.19 -14.20 -29.24
CA PHE A 6 -39.41 -12.96 -29.23
C PHE A 6 -38.01 -13.26 -29.77
N LEU A 7 -37.79 -12.77 -30.98
CA LEU A 7 -36.47 -12.55 -31.56
C LEU A 7 -35.80 -11.38 -30.83
N ASN A 8 -34.49 -11.52 -30.63
CA ASN A 8 -33.47 -10.47 -30.69
C ASN A 8 -33.47 -9.35 -29.61
N PRO A 9 -32.40 -8.55 -29.51
CA PRO A 9 -30.97 -8.82 -29.77
C PRO A 9 -30.10 -8.17 -28.66
N LEU A 10 -29.22 -8.91 -27.99
CA LEU A 10 -28.23 -8.29 -27.08
C LEU A 10 -26.79 -8.71 -27.37
N GLU A 11 -26.54 -9.31 -28.54
CA GLU A 11 -25.17 -9.60 -29.02
C GLU A 11 -24.57 -8.48 -29.89
N GLU A 12 -25.26 -7.34 -30.07
CA GLU A 12 -24.81 -6.25 -30.97
C GLU A 12 -24.44 -4.94 -30.26
N GLN A 13 -24.07 -4.95 -28.97
CA GLN A 13 -23.65 -3.73 -28.28
C GLN A 13 -22.21 -3.74 -27.76
N TYR A 14 -21.30 -4.29 -28.59
CA TYR A 14 -19.91 -3.81 -28.66
C TYR A 14 -19.78 -2.83 -29.84
N THR A 15 -20.68 -1.86 -29.93
CA THR A 15 -20.38 -0.64 -30.69
C THR A 15 -19.41 0.16 -29.84
N ALA A 16 -18.18 0.27 -30.32
CA ALA A 16 -17.18 1.19 -29.80
C ALA A 16 -17.84 2.56 -29.57
N VAL A 17 -18.12 2.87 -28.31
CA VAL A 17 -18.31 4.24 -27.91
C VAL A 17 -16.88 4.77 -27.80
N GLU A 18 -16.45 5.51 -28.81
CA GLU A 18 -15.53 6.62 -28.58
C GLU A 18 -16.29 7.59 -27.66
N ASP A 19 -16.46 7.20 -26.40
CA ASP A 19 -16.84 8.12 -25.35
C ASP A 19 -15.57 8.90 -25.09
N GLU A 20 -15.65 10.18 -25.42
CA GLU A 20 -14.80 11.22 -24.87
C GLU A 20 -14.48 10.80 -23.44
N VAL A 21 -13.19 10.56 -23.18
CA VAL A 21 -12.72 10.28 -21.83
C VAL A 21 -13.09 11.54 -21.05
N GLU A 22 -14.25 11.55 -20.40
CA GLU A 22 -14.44 12.37 -19.22
C GLU A 22 -13.24 11.99 -18.38
N GLU A 23 -12.31 12.95 -18.23
CA GLU A 23 -11.24 12.83 -17.26
C GLU A 23 -11.97 12.54 -15.95
N ASP A 24 -12.02 11.26 -15.59
CA ASP A 24 -12.40 10.81 -14.27
C ASP A 24 -11.31 11.40 -13.39
N ASP A 25 -11.54 12.66 -13.00
CA ASP A 25 -10.91 13.34 -11.87
C ASP A 25 -11.37 12.54 -10.64
N GLU A 26 -10.93 11.28 -10.57
CA GLU A 26 -11.04 10.41 -9.42
C GLU A 26 -10.18 11.11 -8.38
N MET A 27 -10.83 11.93 -7.56
CA MET A 27 -10.23 12.75 -6.53
C MET A 27 -9.50 11.83 -5.55
N VAL A 28 -8.22 11.55 -5.83
CA VAL A 28 -7.38 10.72 -4.97
C VAL A 28 -7.16 11.48 -3.67
N GLU A 29 -7.80 11.03 -2.59
CA GLU A 29 -7.59 11.61 -1.27
C GLU A 29 -6.11 11.47 -0.90
N PRO A 30 -5.42 12.57 -0.55
CA PRO A 30 -3.98 12.51 -0.26
C PRO A 30 -3.71 11.69 1.01
N LEU A 31 -2.70 10.82 0.93
CA LEU A 31 -2.29 10.03 2.08
C LEU A 31 -1.75 10.93 3.22
N PRO A 32 -2.02 10.59 4.49
CA PRO A 32 -1.55 11.37 5.61
C PRO A 32 -0.03 11.33 5.74
N PHE A 33 0.58 12.50 5.94
CA PHE A 33 2.00 12.61 6.25
C PHE A 33 2.25 12.34 7.74
N ILE A 34 3.24 11.50 8.05
CA ILE A 34 3.65 11.20 9.42
C ILE A 34 5.14 11.43 9.63
N SER A 35 5.54 11.75 10.86
CA SER A 35 6.95 11.87 11.22
C SER A 35 7.63 10.51 11.28
N SER A 36 8.95 10.48 11.09
CA SER A 36 9.76 9.26 11.23
C SER A 36 9.61 8.61 12.61
N THR A 37 9.53 9.41 13.67
CA THR A 37 9.27 8.93 15.03
C THR A 37 7.91 8.24 15.14
N ARG A 38 6.85 8.81 14.56
CA ARG A 38 5.51 8.21 14.59
C ARG A 38 5.45 6.92 13.76
N ALA A 39 6.15 6.88 12.63
CA ALA A 39 6.27 5.68 11.82
C ALA A 39 6.99 4.53 12.57
N LEU A 40 8.08 4.85 13.30
CA LEU A 40 8.80 3.87 14.12
C LEU A 40 7.93 3.33 15.26
N GLN A 41 7.18 4.20 15.93
CA GLN A 41 6.24 3.77 16.98
C GLN A 41 5.17 2.81 16.41
N ALA A 42 4.59 3.16 15.26
CA ALA A 42 3.60 2.30 14.60
C ALA A 42 4.18 0.93 14.22
N LEU A 43 5.43 0.87 13.74
CA LEU A 43 6.11 -0.40 13.47
C LEU A 43 6.33 -1.23 14.73
N TYR A 44 6.71 -0.60 15.84
CA TYR A 44 6.83 -1.27 17.13
C TYR A 44 5.50 -1.87 17.57
N ASP A 45 4.42 -1.08 17.52
CA ASP A 45 3.08 -1.53 17.93
C ASP A 45 2.60 -2.72 17.07
N LEU A 46 2.80 -2.65 15.74
CA LEU A 46 2.46 -3.73 14.81
C LEU A 46 3.28 -4.99 15.03
N ARG A 47 4.55 -4.84 15.38
CA ARG A 47 5.44 -5.97 15.68
C ARG A 47 5.01 -6.65 16.98
N LEU A 48 4.76 -5.87 18.03
CA LEU A 48 4.29 -6.38 19.32
C LEU A 48 2.96 -7.13 19.17
N TYR A 49 2.01 -6.57 18.41
CA TYR A 49 0.73 -7.21 18.10
C TYR A 49 0.91 -8.58 17.44
N GLU A 50 1.85 -8.69 16.50
CA GLU A 50 2.13 -9.94 15.79
C GLU A 50 2.83 -10.97 16.67
N GLU A 51 3.82 -10.55 17.47
CA GLU A 51 4.54 -11.42 18.40
C GLU A 51 3.62 -12.02 19.49
N GLN A 52 2.50 -11.36 19.78
CA GLN A 52 1.48 -11.84 20.71
C GLN A 52 0.52 -12.88 20.09
N GLN A 53 0.56 -13.10 18.78
CA GLN A 53 -0.29 -14.11 18.12
C GLN A 53 0.27 -15.52 18.33
N ASN A 54 -0.63 -16.50 18.47
CA ASN A 54 -0.25 -17.91 18.58
C ASN A 54 0.48 -18.41 17.31
N ASP A 55 0.03 -17.94 16.14
CA ASP A 55 0.60 -18.28 14.83
C ASP A 55 1.26 -17.04 14.19
N ALA A 56 2.18 -16.41 14.93
CA ALA A 56 2.86 -15.20 14.49
C ALA A 56 3.52 -15.34 13.11
N ASN A 57 3.19 -14.43 12.20
CA ASN A 57 3.72 -14.43 10.84
C ASN A 57 5.18 -13.90 10.82
N GLN A 58 6.11 -14.84 10.77
CA GLN A 58 7.55 -14.55 10.74
C GLN A 58 7.97 -13.70 9.54
N ALA A 59 7.36 -13.89 8.37
CA ALA A 59 7.67 -13.09 7.19
C ALA A 59 7.28 -11.61 7.39
N SER A 60 6.13 -11.37 8.04
CA SER A 60 5.69 -10.03 8.39
C SER A 60 6.61 -9.37 9.42
N LEU A 61 7.04 -10.12 10.46
CA LEU A 61 8.01 -9.63 11.44
C LEU A 61 9.35 -9.23 10.79
N HIS A 62 9.87 -10.06 9.89
CA HIS A 62 11.09 -9.75 9.14
C HIS A 62 10.93 -8.52 8.23
N SER A 63 9.81 -8.41 7.53
CA SER A 63 9.52 -7.26 6.68
C SER A 63 9.48 -5.94 7.49
N ARG A 64 8.81 -5.96 8.65
CA ARG A 64 8.75 -4.81 9.57
C ARG A 64 10.13 -4.40 10.09
N ALA A 65 11.00 -5.37 10.43
CA ALA A 65 12.38 -5.09 10.86
C ALA A 65 13.21 -4.43 9.73
N CYS A 66 13.01 -4.84 8.48
CA CYS A 66 13.65 -4.17 7.33
C CYS A 66 13.16 -2.72 7.17
N GLN A 67 11.85 -2.49 7.28
CA GLN A 67 11.26 -1.15 7.20
C GLN A 67 11.78 -0.22 8.31
N GLU A 68 11.91 -0.73 9.54
CA GLU A 68 12.48 0.01 10.67
C GLU A 68 13.90 0.50 10.35
N ARG A 69 14.74 -0.41 9.85
CA ARG A 69 16.12 -0.08 9.45
C ARG A 69 16.15 0.99 8.35
N ASP A 70 15.24 0.92 7.39
CA ASP A 70 15.17 1.89 6.30
C ASP A 70 14.72 3.27 6.78
N ILE A 71 13.76 3.35 7.69
CA ILE A 71 13.33 4.61 8.31
C ILE A 71 14.48 5.23 9.11
N LEU A 72 15.19 4.43 9.92
CA LEU A 72 16.35 4.90 10.68
C LEU A 72 17.47 5.41 9.78
N ARG A 73 17.78 4.69 8.69
CA ARG A 73 18.75 5.13 7.68
C ARG A 73 18.34 6.47 7.07
N ARG A 74 17.09 6.60 6.63
CA ARG A 74 16.57 7.87 6.06
C ARG A 74 16.63 9.00 7.08
N LYS A 75 16.31 8.74 8.34
CA LYS A 75 16.39 9.73 9.43
C LYS A 75 17.81 10.27 9.61
N VAL A 76 18.81 9.38 9.63
CA VAL A 76 20.24 9.74 9.74
C VAL A 76 20.73 10.52 8.51
N LEU A 77 20.33 10.10 7.30
CA LEU A 77 20.66 10.81 6.07
C LEU A 77 20.05 12.23 6.04
N ASN A 78 18.80 12.37 6.45
CA ASN A 78 18.11 13.65 6.50
C ASN A 78 18.72 14.62 7.53
N THR A 79 19.41 14.10 8.56
CA THR A 79 20.15 14.92 9.53
C THR A 79 21.60 15.19 9.11
N GLN A 80 22.03 14.74 7.93
CA GLN A 80 23.42 14.77 7.46
C GLN A 80 24.40 14.11 8.44
N GLN A 81 23.91 13.17 9.25
CA GLN A 81 24.72 12.42 10.19
C GLN A 81 25.21 11.12 9.54
N SER A 82 26.33 10.59 10.03
CA SER A 82 26.93 9.34 9.59
C SER A 82 26.81 8.28 10.67
N ASP A 83 26.71 7.01 10.26
CA ASP A 83 26.72 5.88 11.20
C ASP A 83 28.09 5.77 11.87
N ILE A 84 28.13 5.88 13.20
CA ILE A 84 29.37 5.86 13.97
C ILE A 84 30.16 4.55 13.77
N ARG A 85 29.49 3.43 13.46
CA ARG A 85 30.14 2.14 13.21
C ARG A 85 31.09 2.18 12.00
N GLY A 86 30.90 3.13 11.09
CA GLY A 86 31.80 3.36 9.96
C GLY A 86 33.19 3.89 10.36
N TYR A 87 33.35 4.47 11.56
CA TYR A 87 34.61 5.07 12.02
C TYR A 87 35.53 4.10 12.77
N PHE A 88 35.05 2.91 13.12
CA PHE A 88 35.81 1.91 13.90
C PHE A 88 36.23 0.70 13.05
N ARG A 89 36.35 0.87 11.73
CA ARG A 89 36.85 -0.16 10.80
C ARG A 89 38.37 -0.13 10.66
#